data_AF-A0A8J1LGI6-F1
#
_entry.id   AF-A0A8J1LGI6-F1
#
_cell.length_a   1.000
_cell.length_b   1.000
_cell.length_c   1.000
_cell.angle_alpha   90.00
_cell.angle_beta   90.00
_cell.angle_gamma   90.00
#
_symmetry.space_group_name_H-M   'P 1'
#
loop_
_entity.id
_entity.type
_entity.pdbx_description
1 polymer ?
#
loop_
_entity_poly.entity_id
_entity_poly.type
_entity_poly.pdbx_seq_one_letter_code
_entity_poly.pdbx_strand_id
1 'polypeptide(L)'
;MDNFECKFVYTNTLYQQHCQLYYRYIDDIVMLWTGSEENLLTFVTHLNSRVSTLHFTLTYDAETANFLDVTIKKEGTRLQTDLYKKETERNNLLHFSSFHSPSLKNNLPKSQFMRVRRIVSEQQKEGQRLDEMQKRLEVRGYPKKLLETVRNEVDEIPREELRTKRVKQETSRLAFVSQYTTASNKVKSIINKHWHLLQTYAPHIKTFSEPPLMAYKRGKFFRDTLIKADVGSLIKSGQRFLGVPKMGTFPCLNCASCNNITKGSQFTHPQTGRKIDIKRYFTCNSTFVVYLIKCPCGLAYVGETTQKVKDRIKQHKSNVRCGYTHLPIPAHFAAARHTVSQLQYQVIDSVEPLRRGGDRILQLKKLEMKWIQKLGTLDPGGLNREYTPMLFI
;
A
#
# COMPACT_ATOMS: atom_id res chain seq x y z
N MET A 1 11.10 -7.83 4.68
CA MET A 1 12.48 -8.22 4.31
C MET A 1 13.50 -7.61 5.24
N ASP A 2 13.44 -6.31 5.55
CA ASP A 2 14.45 -5.62 6.38
C ASP A 2 14.71 -6.30 7.74
N ASN A 3 13.66 -6.72 8.45
CA ASN A 3 13.79 -7.46 9.73
C ASN A 3 14.39 -8.87 9.55
N PHE A 4 14.15 -9.51 8.40
CA PHE A 4 14.75 -10.81 8.09
C PHE A 4 16.26 -10.66 7.87
N GLU A 5 16.68 -9.65 7.12
CA GLU A 5 18.09 -9.35 6.86
C GLU A 5 18.85 -9.06 8.16
N CYS A 6 18.30 -8.20 9.02
CA CYS A 6 18.90 -7.89 10.33
C CYS A 6 19.05 -9.10 11.25
N LYS A 7 18.16 -10.10 11.14
CA LYS A 7 18.17 -11.26 12.03
C LYS A 7 18.99 -12.43 11.51
N PHE A 8 19.02 -12.63 10.19
CA PHE A 8 19.52 -13.87 9.59
C PHE A 8 20.60 -13.68 8.53
N VAL A 9 20.71 -12.48 7.94
CA VAL A 9 21.74 -12.17 6.93
C VAL A 9 22.93 -11.52 7.63
N TYR A 10 22.74 -10.37 8.26
CA TYR A 10 23.85 -9.56 8.82
C TYR A 10 24.51 -10.18 10.06
N THR A 11 23.82 -11.09 10.73
CA THR A 11 24.33 -11.84 11.90
C THR A 11 25.08 -13.11 11.50
N ASN A 12 25.02 -13.52 10.23
CA ASN A 12 25.65 -14.75 9.77
C ASN A 12 27.16 -14.56 9.58
N THR A 13 27.96 -15.49 10.11
CA THR A 13 29.43 -15.42 10.04
C THR A 13 29.97 -15.54 8.61
N LEU A 14 29.37 -16.39 7.77
CA LEU A 14 29.76 -16.54 6.37
C LEU A 14 29.51 -15.24 5.59
N TYR A 15 28.38 -14.58 5.86
CA TYR A 15 28.09 -13.26 5.29
C TYR A 15 29.15 -12.24 5.69
N GLN A 16 29.45 -12.11 6.98
CA GLN A 16 30.41 -11.13 7.49
C GLN A 16 31.84 -11.33 6.95
N GLN A 17 32.23 -12.59 6.70
CA GLN A 17 33.59 -12.92 6.25
C GLN A 17 33.75 -12.83 4.73
N HIS A 18 32.71 -13.14 3.97
CA HIS A 18 32.83 -13.36 2.51
C HIS A 18 31.98 -12.43 1.64
N CYS A 19 31.01 -11.72 2.21
CA CYS A 19 30.20 -10.78 1.44
C CYS A 19 30.84 -9.39 1.46
N GLN A 20 31.39 -8.95 0.32
CA GLN A 20 31.98 -7.61 0.21
C GLN A 20 30.93 -6.53 -0.10
N LEU A 21 29.87 -6.90 -0.80
CA LEU A 21 28.85 -5.97 -1.25
C LEU A 21 27.52 -6.68 -1.28
N TYR A 22 26.49 -6.03 -0.74
CA TYR A 22 25.14 -6.54 -0.68
C TYR A 22 24.17 -5.40 -0.96
N TYR A 23 23.41 -5.49 -2.05
CA TYR A 23 22.34 -4.55 -2.36
C TYR A 23 21.04 -5.29 -2.63
N ARG A 24 19.95 -4.71 -2.15
CA ARG A 24 18.60 -5.20 -2.40
C ARG A 24 17.75 -4.13 -3.06
N TYR A 25 17.00 -4.54 -4.06
CA TYR A 25 15.94 -3.75 -4.67
C TYR A 25 14.62 -4.52 -4.61
N ILE A 26 13.74 -4.11 -3.68
CA ILE A 26 12.49 -4.82 -3.36
C ILE A 26 12.79 -6.28 -2.98
N ASP A 27 12.59 -7.22 -3.92
CA ASP A 27 12.75 -8.66 -3.75
C ASP A 27 14.05 -9.18 -4.39
N ASP A 28 14.68 -8.42 -5.28
CA ASP A 28 15.91 -8.82 -5.98
C ASP A 28 17.15 -8.41 -5.16
N ILE A 29 18.12 -9.32 -5.05
CA ILE A 29 19.37 -9.11 -4.31
C ILE A 29 20.56 -9.34 -5.23
N VAL A 30 21.59 -8.49 -5.13
CA VAL A 30 22.91 -8.71 -5.73
C VAL A 30 23.96 -8.70 -4.63
N MET A 31 24.87 -9.67 -4.70
CA MET A 31 25.98 -9.79 -3.76
C MET A 31 27.31 -10.03 -4.48
N LEU A 32 28.38 -9.42 -3.97
CA LEU A 32 29.75 -9.80 -4.32
C LEU A 32 30.29 -10.71 -3.24
N TRP A 33 30.59 -11.94 -3.61
CA TRP A 33 31.03 -13.00 -2.72
C TRP A 33 32.48 -13.38 -3.01
N THR A 34 33.32 -13.44 -1.98
CA THR A 34 34.74 -13.80 -2.10
C THR A 34 35.08 -15.15 -1.47
N GLY A 35 34.10 -15.82 -0.85
CA GLY A 35 34.27 -17.17 -0.31
C GLY A 35 34.17 -18.25 -1.40
N SER A 36 34.31 -19.51 -1.00
CA SER A 36 34.07 -20.65 -1.89
C SER A 36 32.60 -20.75 -2.29
N GLU A 37 32.35 -21.45 -3.39
CA GLU A 37 31.01 -21.83 -3.84
C GLU A 37 30.25 -22.61 -2.77
N GLU A 38 30.93 -23.53 -2.07
CA GLU A 38 30.35 -24.30 -0.97
C GLU A 38 29.84 -23.41 0.17
N ASN A 39 30.61 -22.39 0.56
CA ASN A 39 30.20 -21.43 1.59
C ASN A 39 28.99 -20.61 1.14
N LEU A 40 28.93 -20.25 -0.15
CA LEU A 40 27.79 -19.52 -0.72
C LEU A 40 26.51 -20.38 -0.69
N LEU A 41 26.60 -21.63 -1.15
CA LEU A 41 25.46 -22.56 -1.13
C LEU A 41 24.99 -22.85 0.30
N THR A 42 25.94 -23.02 1.23
CA THR A 42 25.65 -23.20 2.66
C THR A 42 24.92 -21.98 3.23
N PHE A 43 25.35 -20.78 2.87
CA PHE A 43 24.70 -19.54 3.26
C PHE A 43 23.26 -19.45 2.72
N VAL A 44 23.01 -19.77 1.46
CA VAL A 44 21.64 -19.74 0.90
C VAL A 44 20.74 -20.81 1.50
N THR A 45 21.25 -22.02 1.70
CA THR A 45 20.52 -23.09 2.40
C THR A 45 20.14 -22.67 3.81
N HIS A 46 21.05 -21.99 4.52
CA HIS A 46 20.77 -21.42 5.83
C HIS A 46 19.60 -20.43 5.77
N LEU A 47 19.59 -19.48 4.83
CA LEU A 47 18.50 -18.51 4.67
C LEU A 47 17.16 -19.21 4.40
N ASN A 48 17.16 -20.19 3.51
CA ASN A 48 15.97 -20.98 3.15
C ASN A 48 15.43 -21.85 4.30
N SER A 49 16.27 -22.19 5.28
CA SER A 49 15.84 -22.97 6.45
C SER A 49 15.08 -22.15 7.51
N ARG A 50 15.13 -20.81 7.46
CA ARG A 50 14.63 -19.96 8.56
C ARG A 50 13.13 -19.74 8.53
N VAL A 51 12.55 -19.58 7.35
CA VAL A 51 11.14 -19.22 7.19
C VAL A 51 10.54 -20.00 6.03
N SER A 52 9.58 -20.88 6.32
CA SER A 52 8.95 -21.76 5.32
C SER A 52 8.20 -21.02 4.21
N THR A 53 7.79 -19.77 4.44
CA THR A 53 7.07 -18.95 3.45
C THR A 53 7.99 -18.17 2.50
N LEU A 54 9.31 -18.17 2.73
CA LEU A 54 10.27 -17.40 1.95
C LEU A 54 11.33 -18.35 1.37
N HIS A 55 11.51 -18.30 0.06
CA HIS A 55 12.49 -19.13 -0.64
C HIS A 55 13.35 -18.27 -1.56
N PHE A 56 14.66 -18.33 -1.37
CA PHE A 56 15.68 -17.66 -2.15
C PHE A 56 16.17 -18.59 -3.26
N THR A 57 16.08 -18.09 -4.50
CA THR A 57 16.70 -18.71 -5.67
C THR A 57 18.04 -18.03 -5.92
N LEU A 58 19.12 -18.79 -5.96
CA LEU A 58 20.47 -18.28 -6.21
C LEU A 58 20.85 -18.53 -7.68
N THR A 59 21.35 -17.49 -8.33
CA THR A 59 22.10 -17.58 -9.59
C THR A 59 23.44 -16.90 -9.39
N TYR A 60 24.54 -17.60 -9.61
CA TYR A 60 25.90 -17.10 -9.43
C TYR A 60 26.76 -17.51 -10.60
N ASP A 61 27.74 -16.67 -10.91
CA ASP A 61 28.77 -16.92 -11.91
C ASP A 61 30.00 -16.06 -11.56
N ALA A 62 31.20 -16.54 -11.89
CA ALA A 62 32.45 -15.92 -11.47
C ALA A 62 32.80 -14.65 -12.28
N GLU A 63 32.28 -14.56 -13.51
CA GLU A 63 32.61 -13.50 -14.46
C GLU A 63 31.42 -12.58 -14.74
N THR A 64 30.20 -13.07 -14.57
CA THR A 64 28.99 -12.37 -14.98
C THR A 64 27.90 -12.43 -13.91
N ALA A 65 27.17 -11.35 -13.73
CA ALA A 65 26.01 -11.31 -12.84
C ALA A 65 24.93 -10.41 -13.43
N ASN A 66 23.68 -10.85 -13.33
CA ASN A 66 22.54 -10.06 -13.81
C ASN A 66 21.78 -9.49 -12.60
N PHE A 67 21.56 -8.19 -12.58
CA PHE A 67 20.77 -7.52 -11.55
C PHE A 67 19.86 -6.47 -12.18
N LEU A 68 18.55 -6.64 -12.03
CA LEU A 68 17.52 -5.81 -12.65
C LEU A 68 17.70 -5.74 -14.17
N ASP A 69 18.13 -4.59 -14.68
CA ASP A 69 18.37 -4.29 -16.08
C ASP A 69 19.86 -4.16 -16.44
N VAL A 70 20.74 -4.61 -15.55
CA VAL A 70 22.19 -4.52 -15.71
C VAL A 70 22.82 -5.90 -15.70
N THR A 71 23.62 -6.19 -16.71
CA THR A 71 24.59 -7.30 -16.70
C THR A 71 25.94 -6.73 -16.28
N ILE A 72 26.46 -7.19 -15.16
CA ILE A 72 27.78 -6.86 -14.64
C ILE A 72 28.73 -7.94 -15.14
N LYS A 73 29.82 -7.53 -15.80
CA LYS A 73 30.88 -8.43 -16.26
C LYS A 73 32.20 -8.04 -15.62
N LYS A 74 32.95 -9.02 -15.14
CA LYS A 74 34.30 -8.83 -14.61
C LYS A 74 35.29 -8.94 -15.75
N GLU A 75 36.08 -7.89 -15.95
CA GLU A 75 37.17 -7.86 -16.92
C GLU A 75 38.46 -7.51 -16.16
N GLY A 76 39.22 -8.55 -15.80
CA GLY A 76 40.40 -8.42 -14.94
C GLY A 76 40.06 -7.81 -13.58
N THR A 77 40.55 -6.58 -13.34
CA THR A 77 40.34 -5.82 -12.10
C THR A 77 39.18 -4.82 -12.18
N ARG A 78 38.50 -4.71 -13.33
CA ARG A 78 37.42 -3.75 -13.56
C ARG A 78 36.08 -4.47 -13.76
N LEU A 79 35.00 -3.78 -13.38
CA LEU A 79 33.64 -4.21 -13.68
C LEU A 79 33.12 -3.42 -14.88
N GLN A 80 32.74 -4.12 -15.93
CA GLN A 80 31.97 -3.58 -17.04
C GLN A 80 30.48 -3.82 -16.78
N THR A 81 29.65 -2.94 -17.34
CA THR A 81 28.19 -3.05 -17.24
C THR A 81 27.57 -2.93 -18.63
N ASP A 82 26.55 -3.72 -18.88
CA ASP A 82 25.77 -3.75 -20.12
C ASP A 82 24.28 -3.90 -19.80
N LEU A 83 23.41 -3.66 -20.78
CA LEU A 83 21.97 -3.84 -20.61
C LEU A 83 21.60 -5.32 -20.56
N TYR A 84 21.01 -5.74 -19.44
CA TYR A 84 20.43 -7.07 -19.34
C TYR A 84 19.04 -7.09 -20.00
N LYS A 85 18.80 -8.13 -20.81
CA LYS A 85 17.51 -8.42 -21.42
C LYS A 85 17.16 -9.87 -21.14
N LYS A 86 16.00 -10.13 -20.54
CA LYS A 86 15.50 -11.49 -20.37
C LYS A 86 15.17 -12.09 -21.74
N GLU A 87 15.44 -13.37 -21.95
CA GLU A 87 15.14 -14.06 -23.21
C GLU A 87 13.65 -13.98 -23.58
N THR A 88 12.78 -13.97 -22.57
CA THR A 88 11.33 -13.84 -22.73
C THR A 88 10.85 -12.40 -22.92
N GLU A 89 11.74 -11.41 -22.89
CA GLU A 89 11.38 -9.99 -22.99
C GLU A 89 10.97 -9.60 -24.42
N ARG A 90 9.67 -9.41 -24.60
CA ARG A 90 9.07 -8.82 -25.80
C ARG A 90 9.26 -7.30 -25.82
N ASN A 91 9.17 -6.68 -27.00
CA ASN A 91 9.26 -5.23 -27.15
C ASN A 91 8.01 -4.51 -26.58
N ASN A 92 7.95 -4.41 -25.26
CA ASN A 92 6.84 -3.84 -24.49
C ASN A 92 6.84 -2.31 -24.44
N LEU A 93 7.66 -1.64 -25.25
CA LEU A 93 7.69 -0.18 -25.35
C LEU A 93 6.34 0.35 -25.83
N LEU A 94 5.97 1.55 -25.40
CA LEU A 94 4.68 2.15 -25.75
C LEU A 94 4.60 2.44 -27.26
N HIS A 95 3.54 2.05 -27.95
CA HIS A 95 3.38 2.35 -29.38
C HIS A 95 3.13 3.85 -29.63
N PHE A 96 3.69 4.43 -30.69
CA PHE A 96 3.59 5.88 -30.96
C PHE A 96 2.16 6.34 -31.25
N SER A 97 1.35 5.52 -31.94
CA SER A 97 -0.07 5.81 -32.20
C SER A 97 -0.98 5.62 -30.98
N SER A 98 -0.45 5.16 -29.85
CA SER A 98 -1.27 4.94 -28.65
C SER A 98 -1.85 6.25 -28.09
N PHE A 99 -3.00 6.14 -27.44
CA PHE A 99 -3.72 7.25 -26.84
C PHE A 99 -3.11 7.68 -25.49
N HIS A 100 -1.92 8.27 -25.57
CA HIS A 100 -1.19 8.85 -24.45
C HIS A 100 -0.79 10.28 -24.77
N SER A 101 -0.45 11.06 -23.74
CA SER A 101 -0.02 12.45 -23.92
C SER A 101 1.22 12.54 -24.83
N PRO A 102 1.30 13.52 -25.74
CA PRO A 102 2.47 13.72 -26.59
C PRO A 102 3.76 13.86 -25.79
N SER A 103 3.72 14.56 -24.65
CA SER A 103 4.88 14.71 -23.76
C SER A 103 5.42 13.36 -23.28
N LEU A 104 4.56 12.41 -22.91
CA LEU A 104 5.00 11.08 -22.50
C LEU A 104 5.66 10.34 -23.67
N LYS A 105 5.04 10.38 -24.85
CA LYS A 105 5.55 9.70 -26.04
C LYS A 105 6.89 10.29 -26.49
N ASN A 106 7.03 11.61 -26.49
CA ASN A 106 8.27 12.28 -26.91
C ASN A 106 9.41 12.11 -25.89
N ASN A 107 9.10 12.01 -24.60
CA ASN A 107 10.10 11.80 -23.55
C ASN A 107 10.52 10.34 -23.40
N LEU A 108 9.72 9.38 -23.89
CA LEU A 108 10.04 7.96 -23.76
C LEU A 108 11.38 7.61 -24.47
N PRO A 109 11.61 7.97 -25.75
CA PRO A 109 12.92 7.77 -26.40
C PRO A 109 14.07 8.34 -25.58
N LYS A 110 13.92 9.59 -25.11
CA LYS A 110 14.95 10.28 -24.31
C LYS A 110 15.31 9.47 -23.07
N SER A 111 14.30 9.00 -22.34
CA SER A 111 14.51 8.18 -21.14
C SER A 111 15.22 6.85 -21.42
N GLN A 112 14.94 6.20 -22.56
CA GLN A 112 15.56 4.93 -22.93
C GLN A 112 17.00 5.12 -23.41
N PHE A 113 17.30 6.15 -24.20
CA PHE A 113 18.68 6.44 -24.61
C PHE A 113 19.55 6.86 -23.42
N MET A 114 19.06 7.76 -22.55
CA MET A 114 19.78 8.11 -21.32
C MET A 114 20.05 6.88 -20.44
N ARG A 115 19.13 5.91 -20.42
CA ARG A 115 19.31 4.65 -19.69
C ARG A 115 20.42 3.79 -20.29
N VAL A 116 20.50 3.67 -21.62
CA VAL A 116 21.59 2.96 -22.31
C VAL A 116 22.94 3.59 -21.92
N ARG A 117 23.09 4.91 -22.07
CA ARG A 117 24.35 5.62 -21.75
C ARG A 117 24.73 5.56 -20.26
N ARG A 118 23.73 5.53 -19.37
CA ARG A 118 23.96 5.36 -17.93
C ARG A 118 24.53 3.97 -17.62
N ILE A 119 23.96 2.92 -18.23
CA ILE A 119 24.25 1.53 -17.88
C ILE A 119 25.48 1.02 -18.64
N VAL A 120 25.57 1.22 -19.94
CA VAL A 120 26.64 0.64 -20.75
C VAL A 120 27.96 1.34 -20.44
N SER A 121 28.96 0.56 -20.01
CA SER A 121 30.27 1.12 -19.62
C SER A 121 31.28 1.19 -20.75
N GLU A 122 31.15 0.33 -21.75
CA GLU A 122 32.09 0.23 -22.86
C GLU A 122 31.61 1.06 -24.05
N GLN A 123 32.42 2.02 -24.48
CA GLN A 123 32.06 2.98 -25.53
C GLN A 123 31.81 2.32 -26.89
N GLN A 124 32.52 1.23 -27.21
CA GLN A 124 32.29 0.47 -28.46
C GLN A 124 30.92 -0.21 -28.48
N LYS A 125 30.49 -0.78 -27.34
CA LYS A 125 29.17 -1.42 -27.21
C LYS A 125 28.05 -0.40 -27.05
N GLU A 126 28.33 0.78 -26.51
CA GLU A 126 27.34 1.84 -26.33
C GLU A 126 26.65 2.19 -27.65
N GLY A 127 27.41 2.40 -28.72
CA GLY A 127 26.85 2.68 -30.05
C GLY A 127 25.92 1.58 -30.54
N GLN A 128 26.34 0.32 -30.43
CA GLN A 128 25.54 -0.84 -30.83
C GLN A 128 24.24 -0.94 -30.02
N ARG A 129 24.30 -0.72 -28.70
CA ARG A 129 23.12 -0.75 -27.81
C ARG A 129 22.16 0.41 -28.08
N LEU A 130 22.67 1.59 -28.43
CA LEU A 130 21.85 2.72 -28.85
C LEU A 130 21.12 2.43 -30.16
N ASP A 131 21.80 1.82 -31.14
CA ASP A 131 21.20 1.41 -32.41
C ASP A 131 20.12 0.33 -32.23
N GLU A 132 20.37 -0.66 -31.37
CA GLU A 132 19.37 -1.67 -30.98
C GLU A 132 18.13 -1.01 -30.35
N MET A 133 18.33 -0.07 -29.43
CA MET A 133 17.22 0.66 -28.80
C MET A 133 16.46 1.52 -29.81
N GLN A 134 17.15 2.18 -30.73
CA GLN A 134 16.53 2.94 -31.81
C GLN A 134 15.67 2.04 -32.68
N LYS A 135 16.20 0.90 -33.15
CA LYS A 135 15.42 -0.09 -33.93
C LYS A 135 14.17 -0.56 -33.16
N ARG A 136 14.27 -0.80 -31.86
CA ARG A 136 13.11 -1.15 -31.02
C ARG A 136 12.03 -0.07 -31.01
N LEU A 137 12.41 1.21 -30.98
CA LEU A 137 11.47 2.33 -31.04
C LEU A 137 10.89 2.50 -32.44
N GLU A 138 11.67 2.33 -33.50
CA GLU A 138 11.20 2.38 -34.89
C GLU A 138 10.13 1.31 -35.15
N VAL A 139 10.33 0.08 -34.68
CA VAL A 139 9.33 -1.01 -34.75
C VAL A 139 8.03 -0.66 -34.03
N ARG A 140 8.04 0.29 -33.09
CA ARG A 140 6.86 0.78 -32.36
C ARG A 140 6.26 2.04 -32.98
N GLY A 141 6.69 2.40 -34.18
CA GLY A 141 6.14 3.48 -35.00
C GLY A 141 6.62 4.88 -34.61
N TYR A 142 7.74 5.01 -33.87
CA TYR A 142 8.30 6.33 -33.57
C TYR A 142 8.94 6.94 -34.82
N PRO A 143 8.70 8.24 -35.12
CA PRO A 143 9.31 8.91 -36.27
C PRO A 143 10.84 8.98 -36.17
N LYS A 144 11.56 8.61 -37.23
CA LYS A 144 13.04 8.63 -37.26
C LYS A 144 13.64 9.99 -36.91
N LYS A 145 13.09 11.07 -37.48
CA LYS A 145 13.50 12.45 -37.18
C LYS A 145 13.43 12.79 -35.68
N LEU A 146 12.39 12.30 -34.98
CA LEU A 146 12.27 12.49 -33.54
C LEU A 146 13.37 11.72 -32.79
N LEU A 147 13.63 10.47 -33.20
CA LEU A 147 14.67 9.63 -32.58
C LEU A 147 16.06 10.23 -32.78
N GLU A 148 16.36 10.75 -33.97
CA GLU A 148 17.63 11.42 -34.30
C GLU A 148 17.84 12.68 -33.46
N THR A 149 16.84 13.57 -33.39
CA THR A 149 16.92 14.78 -32.55
C THR A 149 17.16 14.41 -31.09
N VAL A 150 16.40 13.46 -30.56
CA VAL A 150 16.54 13.05 -29.16
C VAL A 150 17.86 12.34 -28.90
N ARG A 151 18.41 11.60 -29.87
CA ARG A 151 19.72 10.97 -29.76
C ARG A 151 20.82 12.02 -29.64
N ASN A 152 20.82 13.02 -30.53
CA ASN A 152 21.76 14.13 -30.47
C ASN A 152 21.68 14.88 -29.13
N GLU A 153 20.48 15.19 -28.65
CA GLU A 153 20.28 15.82 -27.33
C GLU A 153 20.84 14.97 -26.18
N VAL A 154 20.76 13.64 -26.29
CA VAL A 154 21.26 12.73 -25.25
C VAL A 154 22.76 12.58 -25.33
N ASP A 155 23.36 12.61 -26.52
CA ASP A 155 24.80 12.49 -26.76
C ASP A 155 25.58 13.69 -26.17
N GLU A 156 24.98 14.89 -26.19
CA GLU A 156 25.54 16.10 -25.58
C GLU A 156 25.66 16.02 -24.04
N ILE A 157 24.86 15.18 -23.37
CA ILE A 157 24.86 15.09 -21.90
C ILE A 157 26.07 14.26 -21.43
N PRO A 158 26.92 14.78 -20.53
CA PRO A 158 28.03 13.99 -19.98
C PRO A 158 27.52 12.79 -19.17
N ARG A 159 28.20 11.65 -19.31
CA ARG A 159 27.83 10.41 -18.60
C ARG A 159 27.82 10.57 -17.08
N GLU A 160 28.76 11.33 -16.53
CA GLU A 160 28.82 11.58 -15.09
C GLU A 160 27.55 12.28 -14.58
N GLU A 161 27.00 13.24 -15.34
CA GLU A 161 25.75 13.89 -14.98
C GLU A 161 24.59 12.87 -14.93
N LEU A 162 24.56 11.90 -15.84
CA LEU A 162 23.54 10.85 -15.87
C LEU A 162 23.60 9.90 -14.66
N ARG A 163 24.77 9.74 -14.04
CA ARG A 163 24.98 8.89 -12.85
C ARG A 163 24.75 9.64 -11.54
N THR A 164 24.84 10.97 -11.54
CA THR A 164 24.54 11.75 -10.34
C THR A 164 23.08 11.58 -9.91
N LYS A 165 22.88 11.34 -8.61
CA LYS A 165 21.54 11.28 -8.03
C LYS A 165 20.97 12.70 -8.04
N ARG A 166 19.99 12.96 -8.91
CA ARG A 166 19.27 14.23 -8.89
C ARG A 166 18.57 14.40 -7.54
N VAL A 167 18.96 15.43 -6.81
CA VAL A 167 18.26 15.84 -5.58
C VAL A 167 16.87 16.30 -5.99
N LYS A 168 15.85 15.65 -5.43
CA LYS A 168 14.45 15.98 -5.73
C LYS A 168 14.16 17.35 -5.14
N GLN A 169 14.11 18.37 -5.98
CA GLN A 169 13.66 19.69 -5.56
C GLN A 169 12.18 19.59 -5.19
N GLU A 170 11.84 19.91 -3.94
CA GLU A 170 10.44 20.03 -3.54
C GLU A 170 9.87 21.26 -4.23
N THR A 171 8.98 21.02 -5.19
CA THR A 171 8.25 22.10 -5.85
C THR A 171 6.94 22.32 -5.11
N SER A 172 6.66 23.58 -4.74
CA SER A 172 5.36 23.99 -4.18
C SER A 172 4.28 24.14 -5.25
N ARG A 173 4.55 23.70 -6.49
CA ARG A 173 3.65 23.84 -7.64
C ARG A 173 2.47 22.89 -7.50
N LEU A 174 1.26 23.42 -7.70
CA LEU A 174 0.05 22.61 -7.70
C LEU A 174 0.07 21.60 -8.84
N ALA A 175 -0.24 20.33 -8.57
CA ALA A 175 -0.46 19.33 -9.62
C ALA A 175 -1.97 19.23 -9.94
N PHE A 176 -2.35 19.55 -11.18
CA PHE A 176 -3.70 19.30 -11.69
C PHE A 176 -3.75 17.90 -12.30
N VAL A 177 -4.48 16.99 -11.65
CA VAL A 177 -4.52 15.57 -12.03
C VAL A 177 -5.86 15.23 -12.69
N SER A 178 -5.85 14.90 -13.98
CA SER A 178 -7.05 14.50 -14.73
C SER A 178 -6.82 13.25 -15.59
N GLN A 179 -7.87 12.69 -16.20
CA GLN A 179 -7.70 11.62 -17.18
C GLN A 179 -7.31 12.21 -18.54
N TYR A 180 -6.38 11.54 -19.26
CA TYR A 180 -6.03 11.97 -20.61
C TYR A 180 -7.20 11.69 -21.57
N THR A 181 -7.68 12.74 -22.25
CA THR A 181 -8.79 12.72 -23.21
C THR A 181 -8.47 13.63 -24.40
N THR A 182 -9.29 13.58 -25.45
CA THR A 182 -9.15 14.45 -26.63
C THR A 182 -9.31 15.93 -26.26
N ALA A 183 -10.03 16.24 -25.19
CA ALA A 183 -10.22 17.59 -24.67
C ALA A 183 -9.07 18.07 -23.76
N SER A 184 -8.11 17.22 -23.39
CA SER A 184 -7.06 17.58 -22.41
C SER A 184 -6.26 18.82 -22.80
N ASN A 185 -5.94 18.98 -24.09
CA ASN A 185 -5.23 20.18 -24.57
C ASN A 185 -6.08 21.45 -24.46
N LYS A 186 -7.39 21.35 -24.74
CA LYS A 186 -8.34 22.47 -24.57
C LYS A 186 -8.45 22.85 -23.10
N VAL A 187 -8.59 21.86 -22.21
CA VAL A 187 -8.63 22.07 -20.76
C VAL A 187 -7.35 22.74 -20.26
N LYS A 188 -6.17 22.26 -20.68
CA LYS A 188 -4.88 22.90 -20.35
C LYS A 188 -4.84 24.36 -20.80
N SER A 189 -5.29 24.64 -22.02
CA SER A 189 -5.33 26.01 -22.56
C SER A 189 -6.24 26.92 -21.75
N ILE A 190 -7.45 26.45 -21.40
CA ILE A 190 -8.41 27.20 -20.58
C ILE A 190 -7.85 27.48 -19.19
N ILE A 191 -7.29 26.47 -18.52
CA ILE A 191 -6.71 26.63 -17.18
C ILE A 191 -5.59 27.67 -17.21
N ASN A 192 -4.66 27.56 -18.16
CA ASN A 192 -3.56 28.50 -18.26
C ASN A 192 -4.04 29.92 -18.61
N LYS A 193 -5.02 30.06 -19.50
CA LYS A 193 -5.60 31.36 -19.90
C LYS A 193 -6.26 32.07 -18.72
N HIS A 194 -7.00 31.33 -17.90
CA HIS A 194 -7.79 31.88 -16.80
C HIS A 194 -7.12 31.74 -15.42
N TRP A 195 -5.86 31.31 -15.36
CA TRP A 195 -5.14 31.12 -14.09
C TRP A 195 -5.02 32.40 -13.27
N HIS A 196 -4.89 33.55 -13.96
CA HIS A 196 -4.83 34.87 -13.34
C HIS A 196 -6.03 35.15 -12.42
N LEU A 197 -7.22 34.59 -12.70
CA LEU A 197 -8.38 34.76 -11.81
C LEU A 197 -8.10 34.19 -10.41
N LEU A 198 -7.47 33.02 -10.32
CA LEU A 198 -7.11 32.43 -9.03
C LEU A 198 -6.03 33.22 -8.31
N GLN A 199 -5.10 33.82 -9.06
CA GLN A 199 -4.08 34.72 -8.51
C GLN A 199 -4.72 36.01 -7.94
N THR A 200 -5.70 36.58 -8.65
CA THR A 200 -6.39 37.80 -8.24
C THR A 200 -7.33 37.59 -7.05
N TYR A 201 -8.14 36.52 -7.06
CA TYR A 201 -9.17 36.29 -6.04
C TYR A 201 -8.65 35.53 -4.80
N ALA A 202 -7.51 34.85 -4.90
CA ALA A 202 -6.89 34.13 -3.77
C ALA A 202 -5.37 34.37 -3.65
N PRO A 203 -4.92 35.64 -3.55
CA PRO A 203 -3.50 35.99 -3.51
C PRO A 203 -2.78 35.50 -2.25
N HIS A 204 -3.52 35.22 -1.18
CA HIS A 204 -3.00 34.68 0.08
C HIS A 204 -2.54 33.21 -0.05
N ILE A 205 -2.95 32.49 -1.11
CA ILE A 205 -2.56 31.11 -1.35
C ILE A 205 -1.31 31.08 -2.22
N LYS A 206 -0.14 30.94 -1.58
CA LYS A 206 1.18 30.87 -2.26
C LYS A 206 1.26 29.80 -3.35
N THR A 207 0.45 28.74 -3.26
CA THR A 207 0.41 27.64 -4.24
C THR A 207 -0.13 28.08 -5.62
N PHE A 208 -0.85 29.20 -5.70
CA PHE A 208 -1.41 29.71 -6.97
C PHE A 208 -0.48 30.70 -7.69
N SER A 209 0.71 30.97 -7.15
CA SER A 209 1.71 31.84 -7.77
C SER A 209 2.05 31.41 -9.21
N GLU A 210 2.13 30.11 -9.46
CA GLU A 210 2.42 29.54 -10.78
C GLU A 210 1.28 28.67 -11.32
N PRO A 211 1.11 28.59 -12.65
CA PRO A 211 0.16 27.69 -13.26
C PRO A 211 0.48 26.22 -12.92
N PRO A 212 -0.56 25.38 -12.80
CA PRO A 212 -0.42 24.05 -12.24
C PRO A 212 0.30 23.12 -13.22
N LEU A 213 0.99 22.13 -12.66
CA LEU A 213 1.56 21.03 -13.40
C LEU A 213 0.44 20.10 -13.86
N MET A 214 0.24 20.02 -15.17
CA MET A 214 -0.76 19.13 -15.76
C MET A 214 -0.25 17.69 -15.74
N ALA A 215 -0.89 16.85 -14.91
CA ALA A 215 -0.60 15.43 -14.79
C ALA A 215 -1.79 14.60 -15.29
N TYR A 216 -1.53 13.65 -16.18
CA TYR A 216 -2.59 12.83 -16.76
C TYR A 216 -2.52 11.38 -16.29
N LYS A 217 -3.64 10.89 -15.79
CA LYS A 217 -3.87 9.47 -15.53
C LYS A 217 -4.34 8.78 -16.81
N ARG A 218 -3.97 7.52 -16.94
CA ARG A 218 -4.51 6.63 -17.98
C ARG A 218 -6.03 6.50 -17.81
N GLY A 219 -6.77 6.55 -18.91
CA GLY A 219 -8.20 6.23 -18.91
C GLY A 219 -8.45 4.76 -18.54
N LYS A 220 -9.68 4.46 -18.09
CA LYS A 220 -10.13 3.08 -17.88
C LYS A 220 -10.39 2.45 -19.26
N PHE A 221 -9.67 1.38 -19.57
CA PHE A 221 -9.94 0.60 -20.78
C PHE A 221 -11.06 -0.42 -20.54
N PHE A 222 -11.65 -0.94 -21.62
CA PHE A 222 -12.61 -2.05 -21.52
C PHE A 222 -12.05 -3.22 -20.72
N ARG A 223 -10.77 -3.57 -20.89
CA ARG A 223 -10.14 -4.62 -20.06
C ARG A 223 -10.24 -4.34 -18.56
N ASP A 224 -10.12 -3.08 -18.15
CA ASP A 224 -10.13 -2.70 -16.73
C ASP A 224 -11.57 -2.78 -16.16
N THR A 225 -12.57 -2.76 -17.04
CA THR A 225 -14.00 -2.88 -16.71
C THR A 225 -14.50 -4.33 -16.83
N LEU A 226 -14.10 -5.02 -17.90
CA LEU A 226 -14.54 -6.36 -18.30
C LEU A 226 -13.74 -7.46 -17.60
N ILE A 227 -12.42 -7.29 -17.46
CA ILE A 227 -11.54 -8.23 -16.77
C ILE A 227 -11.40 -7.76 -15.33
N LYS A 228 -12.36 -8.17 -14.51
CA LYS A 228 -12.18 -8.11 -13.06
C LYS A 228 -11.42 -9.36 -12.68
N ALA A 229 -10.28 -9.19 -11.99
CA ALA A 229 -9.59 -10.33 -11.39
C ALA A 229 -10.48 -11.09 -10.38
N ASP A 230 -11.57 -10.47 -9.91
CA ASP A 230 -12.60 -11.04 -9.04
C ASP A 230 -13.87 -11.24 -9.89
N VAL A 231 -14.26 -12.49 -10.14
CA VAL A 231 -15.53 -12.87 -10.79
C VAL A 231 -16.75 -12.57 -9.91
N GLY A 232 -16.55 -12.05 -8.70
CA GLY A 232 -17.61 -11.84 -7.73
C GLY A 232 -18.04 -13.16 -7.08
N SER A 233 -18.63 -13.04 -5.90
CA SER A 233 -19.23 -14.17 -5.21
C SER A 233 -20.46 -14.67 -5.99
N LEU A 234 -20.52 -15.97 -6.30
CA LEU A 234 -21.76 -16.65 -6.75
C LEU A 234 -22.91 -16.51 -5.74
N ILE A 235 -22.58 -16.22 -4.48
CA ILE A 235 -23.55 -15.80 -3.47
C ILE A 235 -23.84 -14.32 -3.72
N LYS A 236 -24.71 -14.02 -4.68
CA LYS A 236 -25.62 -12.90 -4.51
C LYS A 236 -26.37 -13.23 -3.23
N SER A 237 -26.19 -12.48 -2.15
CA SER A 237 -27.13 -12.54 -1.03
C SER A 237 -28.46 -12.02 -1.58
N GLY A 238 -29.22 -12.91 -2.23
CA GLY A 238 -30.57 -12.62 -2.66
C GLY A 238 -31.29 -12.08 -1.44
N GLN A 239 -31.81 -10.87 -1.56
CA GLN A 239 -32.59 -10.25 -0.50
C GLN A 239 -33.80 -11.16 -0.27
N ARG A 240 -33.71 -12.04 0.74
CA ARG A 240 -34.80 -12.98 1.12
C ARG A 240 -35.96 -12.25 1.82
N PHE A 241 -35.85 -10.94 1.98
CA PHE A 241 -36.80 -10.10 2.70
C PHE A 241 -37.49 -9.15 1.71
N LEU A 242 -38.79 -9.31 1.52
CA LEU A 242 -39.61 -8.51 0.60
C LEU A 242 -39.75 -7.01 1.00
N GLY A 243 -39.05 -6.56 2.05
CA GLY A 243 -39.05 -5.17 2.52
C GLY A 243 -37.64 -4.59 2.70
N VAL A 244 -37.56 -3.30 3.01
CA VAL A 244 -36.29 -2.60 3.24
C VAL A 244 -35.50 -3.31 4.36
N PRO A 245 -34.25 -3.74 4.11
CA PRO A 245 -33.47 -4.48 5.10
C PRO A 245 -33.27 -3.62 6.35
N LYS A 246 -33.68 -4.15 7.50
CA LYS A 246 -33.45 -3.49 8.80
C LYS A 246 -31.94 -3.42 9.04
N MET A 247 -31.40 -2.23 9.21
CA MET A 247 -30.02 -2.00 9.63
C MET A 247 -29.97 -1.64 11.10
N GLY A 248 -28.90 -2.02 11.78
CA GLY A 248 -28.74 -1.82 13.21
C GLY A 248 -28.48 -3.09 13.98
N THR A 249 -28.40 -2.92 15.30
CA THR A 249 -28.26 -4.03 16.25
C THR A 249 -29.63 -4.40 16.82
N PHE A 250 -29.93 -5.71 16.84
CA PHE A 250 -31.19 -6.23 17.33
C PHE A 250 -31.01 -7.47 18.23
N PRO A 251 -31.88 -7.68 19.23
CA PRO A 251 -31.85 -8.88 20.05
C PRO A 251 -32.15 -10.13 19.21
N CYS A 252 -31.50 -11.24 19.54
CA CYS A 252 -31.73 -12.55 18.91
C CYS A 252 -32.94 -13.31 19.50
N LEU A 253 -33.84 -12.59 20.19
CA LEU A 253 -35.09 -13.00 20.85
C LEU A 253 -34.99 -14.06 21.97
N ASN A 254 -34.00 -14.95 21.97
CA ASN A 254 -33.93 -16.08 22.91
C ASN A 254 -32.57 -16.18 23.65
N CYS A 255 -32.07 -15.06 24.18
CA CYS A 255 -30.76 -15.03 24.84
C CYS A 255 -30.69 -14.05 26.02
N ALA A 256 -30.25 -14.53 27.19
CA ALA A 256 -30.06 -13.72 28.40
C ALA A 256 -29.07 -12.54 28.24
N SER A 257 -28.12 -12.65 27.31
CA SER A 257 -27.21 -11.53 27.01
C SER A 257 -27.93 -10.38 26.31
N CYS A 258 -29.06 -10.62 25.65
CA CYS A 258 -29.81 -9.57 24.94
C CYS A 258 -30.51 -8.57 25.86
N ASN A 259 -30.66 -8.84 27.16
CA ASN A 259 -31.26 -7.89 28.09
C ASN A 259 -30.48 -6.57 28.15
N ASN A 260 -29.20 -6.61 27.84
CA ASN A 260 -28.28 -5.47 27.88
C ASN A 260 -27.97 -4.91 26.47
N ILE A 261 -28.70 -5.33 25.45
CA ILE A 261 -28.48 -4.86 24.08
C ILE A 261 -29.20 -3.53 23.85
N THR A 262 -28.47 -2.52 23.35
CA THR A 262 -29.09 -1.29 22.86
C THR A 262 -29.55 -1.52 21.43
N LYS A 263 -30.87 -1.66 21.24
CA LYS A 263 -31.46 -1.89 19.91
C LYS A 263 -31.57 -0.59 19.11
N GLY A 264 -31.30 -0.65 17.81
CA GLY A 264 -31.49 0.49 16.92
C GLY A 264 -30.54 0.52 15.71
N SER A 265 -30.92 1.31 14.72
CA SER A 265 -30.16 1.59 13.49
C SER A 265 -29.05 2.63 13.67
N GLN A 266 -29.05 3.32 14.81
CA GLN A 266 -28.10 4.40 15.12
C GLN A 266 -27.53 4.22 16.51
N PHE A 267 -26.36 4.81 16.74
CA PHE A 267 -25.79 5.00 18.05
C PHE A 267 -25.26 6.43 18.23
N THR A 268 -25.34 6.93 19.45
CA THR A 268 -24.86 8.27 19.82
C THR A 268 -23.35 8.26 20.08
N HIS A 269 -22.63 9.23 19.50
CA HIS A 269 -21.24 9.51 19.80
C HIS A 269 -21.09 9.95 21.27
N PRO A 270 -20.18 9.34 22.07
CA PRO A 270 -20.06 9.61 23.50
C PRO A 270 -19.79 11.09 23.85
N GLN A 271 -18.85 11.73 23.16
CA GLN A 271 -18.45 13.12 23.45
C GLN A 271 -19.30 14.20 22.75
N THR A 272 -19.64 14.02 21.47
CA THR A 272 -20.30 15.06 20.66
C THR A 272 -21.82 14.95 20.61
N GLY A 273 -22.41 13.84 21.11
CA GLY A 273 -23.86 13.60 21.02
C GLY A 273 -24.39 13.32 19.61
N ARG A 274 -23.53 13.33 18.58
CA ARG A 274 -23.92 13.09 17.18
C ARG A 274 -24.43 11.67 16.99
N LYS A 275 -25.56 11.50 16.29
CA LYS A 275 -26.07 10.18 15.89
C LYS A 275 -25.29 9.63 14.68
N ILE A 276 -24.89 8.38 14.76
CA ILE A 276 -24.11 7.66 13.72
C ILE A 276 -24.91 6.45 13.26
N ASP A 277 -25.14 6.33 11.95
CA ASP A 277 -25.84 5.20 11.34
C ASP A 277 -24.99 3.93 11.30
N ILE A 278 -25.62 2.82 11.70
CA ILE A 278 -25.09 1.47 11.57
C ILE A 278 -25.48 0.94 10.20
N LYS A 279 -24.48 0.53 9.42
CA LYS A 279 -24.66 0.21 7.99
C LYS A 279 -25.13 -1.22 7.70
N ARG A 280 -25.27 -2.05 8.73
CA ARG A 280 -25.48 -3.51 8.62
C ARG A 280 -26.44 -4.00 9.70
N TYR A 281 -27.00 -5.19 9.47
CA TYR A 281 -27.79 -5.90 10.46
C TYR A 281 -26.90 -6.74 11.38
N PHE A 282 -27.03 -6.55 12.68
CA PHE A 282 -26.28 -7.26 13.71
C PHE A 282 -27.19 -7.85 14.76
N THR A 283 -26.74 -8.97 15.33
CA THR A 283 -27.39 -9.59 16.49
C THR A 283 -26.35 -10.05 17.51
N CYS A 284 -26.84 -10.57 18.63
CA CYS A 284 -26.02 -11.23 19.66
C CYS A 284 -25.11 -12.36 19.11
N ASN A 285 -25.44 -12.93 17.95
CA ASN A 285 -24.73 -14.04 17.33
C ASN A 285 -23.69 -13.59 16.28
N SER A 286 -23.59 -12.29 15.99
CA SER A 286 -22.60 -11.77 15.04
C SER A 286 -21.17 -12.05 15.51
N THR A 287 -20.27 -12.33 14.57
CA THR A 287 -18.85 -12.63 14.78
C THR A 287 -17.98 -11.69 13.95
N PHE A 288 -16.70 -11.52 14.31
CA PHE A 288 -15.78 -10.57 13.68
C PHE A 288 -16.35 -9.14 13.66
N VAL A 289 -16.76 -8.67 14.83
CA VAL A 289 -17.41 -7.38 14.98
C VAL A 289 -16.69 -6.47 15.96
N VAL A 290 -16.91 -5.18 15.78
CA VAL A 290 -16.59 -4.14 16.74
C VAL A 290 -17.87 -3.75 17.45
N TYR A 291 -17.83 -3.76 18.78
CA TYR A 291 -18.95 -3.39 19.64
C TYR A 291 -18.56 -2.23 20.56
N LEU A 292 -19.59 -1.51 21.00
CA LEU A 292 -19.51 -0.41 21.94
C LEU A 292 -20.20 -0.84 23.22
N ILE A 293 -19.54 -0.70 24.37
CA ILE A 293 -20.14 -0.78 25.70
C ILE A 293 -20.33 0.64 26.22
N LYS A 294 -21.54 0.96 26.67
CA LYS A 294 -21.89 2.24 27.27
C LYS A 294 -22.04 2.08 28.77
N CYS A 295 -21.36 2.94 29.51
CA CYS A 295 -21.46 3.05 30.95
C CYS A 295 -22.56 4.05 31.33
N PRO A 296 -23.26 3.87 32.46
CA PRO A 296 -24.24 4.84 32.95
C PRO A 296 -23.67 6.25 33.17
N CYS A 297 -22.38 6.37 33.49
CA CYS A 297 -21.69 7.65 33.68
C CYS A 297 -21.39 8.40 32.36
N GLY A 298 -21.80 7.87 31.20
CA GLY A 298 -21.61 8.50 29.89
C GLY A 298 -20.31 8.08 29.18
N LEU A 299 -19.36 7.46 29.89
CA LEU A 299 -18.15 6.91 29.27
C LEU A 299 -18.47 5.68 28.43
N ALA A 300 -17.66 5.46 27.40
CA ALA A 300 -17.81 4.32 26.51
C ALA A 300 -16.50 3.54 26.32
N TYR A 301 -16.65 2.25 26.02
CA TYR A 301 -15.58 1.33 25.68
C TYR A 301 -15.83 0.76 24.28
N VAL A 302 -14.84 0.81 23.40
CA VAL A 302 -14.88 0.10 22.12
C VAL A 302 -14.06 -1.17 22.26
N GLY A 303 -14.63 -2.29 21.80
CA GLY A 303 -13.96 -3.58 21.82
C GLY A 303 -14.21 -4.37 20.54
N GLU A 304 -13.29 -5.26 20.23
CA GLU A 304 -13.43 -6.24 19.16
C GLU A 304 -13.71 -7.67 19.66
N THR A 305 -14.26 -8.50 18.77
CA THR A 305 -14.40 -9.95 19.00
C THR A 305 -14.44 -10.74 17.70
N THR A 306 -13.68 -11.83 17.64
CA THR A 306 -13.82 -12.87 16.61
C THR A 306 -14.94 -13.86 16.96
N GLN A 307 -15.19 -14.08 18.26
CA GLN A 307 -16.26 -14.92 18.79
C GLN A 307 -17.63 -14.23 18.68
N LYS A 308 -18.72 -14.96 18.96
CA LYS A 308 -20.07 -14.38 19.03
C LYS A 308 -20.10 -13.31 20.12
N VAL A 309 -20.67 -12.15 19.81
CA VAL A 309 -20.73 -11.01 20.74
C VAL A 309 -21.31 -11.40 22.09
N LYS A 310 -22.38 -12.21 22.12
CA LYS A 310 -23.01 -12.65 23.37
C LYS A 310 -22.04 -13.34 24.34
N ASP A 311 -21.05 -14.06 23.82
CA ASP A 311 -20.08 -14.81 24.62
C ASP A 311 -19.00 -13.86 25.14
N ARG A 312 -18.55 -12.91 24.30
CA ARG A 312 -17.66 -11.82 24.73
C ARG A 312 -18.27 -10.94 25.81
N ILE A 313 -19.55 -10.59 25.69
CA ILE A 313 -20.24 -9.79 26.71
C ILE A 313 -20.41 -10.59 28.01
N LYS A 314 -20.67 -11.90 27.95
CA LYS A 314 -20.68 -12.76 29.16
C LYS A 314 -19.33 -12.73 29.88
N GLN A 315 -18.22 -12.80 29.14
CA GLN A 315 -16.88 -12.68 29.74
C GLN A 315 -16.70 -11.34 30.44
N HIS A 316 -17.03 -10.21 29.79
CA HIS A 316 -16.98 -8.88 30.42
C HIS A 316 -17.81 -8.83 31.71
N LYS A 317 -19.04 -9.34 31.67
CA LYS A 317 -19.92 -9.40 32.84
C LYS A 317 -19.34 -10.26 33.96
N SER A 318 -18.74 -11.41 33.64
CA SER A 318 -18.07 -12.28 34.60
C SER A 318 -16.88 -11.57 35.24
N ASN A 319 -16.07 -10.89 34.44
CA ASN A 319 -14.88 -10.19 34.91
C ASN A 319 -15.22 -9.06 35.89
N VAL A 320 -16.35 -8.38 35.68
CA VAL A 320 -16.86 -7.38 36.63
C VAL A 320 -17.33 -8.03 37.94
N ARG A 321 -18.07 -9.16 37.89
CA ARG A 321 -18.51 -9.86 39.11
C ARG A 321 -17.35 -10.38 39.96
N CYS A 322 -16.33 -10.91 39.29
CA CYS A 322 -15.16 -11.47 39.95
C CYS A 322 -14.10 -10.40 40.33
N GLY A 323 -14.33 -9.12 40.02
CA GLY A 323 -13.45 -8.04 40.44
C GLY A 323 -12.07 -8.00 39.78
N TYR A 324 -11.95 -8.34 38.50
CA TYR A 324 -10.67 -8.31 37.77
C TYR A 324 -10.22 -6.87 37.42
N THR A 325 -9.80 -6.09 38.42
CA THR A 325 -9.43 -4.66 38.32
C THR A 325 -8.20 -4.36 37.46
N HIS A 326 -7.44 -5.38 37.05
CA HIS A 326 -6.39 -5.21 36.05
C HIS A 326 -6.96 -4.87 34.65
N LEU A 327 -8.24 -5.16 34.39
CA LEU A 327 -8.93 -4.82 33.13
C LEU A 327 -9.67 -3.48 33.23
N PRO A 328 -9.82 -2.74 32.11
CA PRO A 328 -10.42 -1.40 32.11
C PRO A 328 -11.88 -1.36 32.61
N ILE A 329 -12.73 -2.24 32.08
CA ILE A 329 -14.17 -2.23 32.41
C ILE A 329 -14.41 -2.60 33.90
N PRO A 330 -13.88 -3.72 34.44
CA PRO A 330 -14.06 -4.04 35.85
C PRO A 330 -13.47 -3.00 36.80
N ALA A 331 -12.30 -2.42 36.49
CA ALA A 331 -11.70 -1.36 37.30
C ALA A 331 -12.62 -0.15 37.41
N HIS A 332 -13.15 0.30 36.27
CA HIS A 332 -14.08 1.43 36.24
C HIS A 332 -15.37 1.12 36.99
N PHE A 333 -15.96 -0.06 36.79
CA PHE A 333 -17.20 -0.45 37.46
C PHE A 333 -17.03 -0.54 38.98
N ALA A 334 -15.89 -1.03 39.46
CA ALA A 334 -15.55 -1.05 40.88
C ALA A 334 -15.39 0.37 41.45
N ALA A 335 -14.63 1.24 40.76
CA ALA A 335 -14.39 2.61 41.20
C ALA A 335 -15.67 3.46 41.22
N ALA A 336 -16.49 3.36 40.18
CA ALA A 336 -17.73 4.12 40.03
C ALA A 336 -18.96 3.46 40.71
N ARG A 337 -18.76 2.32 41.41
CA ARG A 337 -19.83 1.54 42.07
C ARG A 337 -20.99 1.17 41.13
N HIS A 338 -20.68 0.83 39.89
CA HIS A 338 -21.66 0.40 38.88
C HIS A 338 -21.87 -1.12 38.92
N THR A 339 -23.08 -1.54 38.59
CA THR A 339 -23.47 -2.96 38.59
C THR A 339 -23.53 -3.53 37.17
N VAL A 340 -23.34 -4.85 37.06
CA VAL A 340 -23.31 -5.57 35.77
C VAL A 340 -24.63 -5.46 35.00
N SER A 341 -25.76 -5.27 35.69
CA SER A 341 -27.07 -5.07 35.08
C SER A 341 -27.18 -3.74 34.32
N GLN A 342 -26.37 -2.74 34.69
CA GLN A 342 -26.38 -1.41 34.07
C GLN A 342 -25.50 -1.32 32.82
N LEU A 343 -24.68 -2.33 32.55
CA LEU A 343 -23.84 -2.40 31.34
C LEU A 343 -24.74 -2.50 30.11
N GLN A 344 -24.62 -1.59 29.15
CA GLN A 344 -25.30 -1.72 27.85
C GLN A 344 -24.30 -1.89 26.72
N TYR A 345 -24.65 -2.66 25.69
CA TYR A 345 -23.78 -2.82 24.52
C TYR A 345 -24.53 -2.78 23.19
N GLN A 346 -23.82 -2.37 22.14
CA GLN A 346 -24.33 -2.30 20.78
C GLN A 346 -23.23 -2.70 19.79
N VAL A 347 -23.57 -3.43 18.74
CA VAL A 347 -22.62 -3.72 17.66
C VAL A 347 -22.62 -2.56 16.68
N ILE A 348 -21.43 -2.02 16.38
CA ILE A 348 -21.31 -0.80 15.58
C ILE A 348 -20.75 -1.08 14.18
N ASP A 349 -19.92 -2.11 14.02
CA ASP A 349 -19.31 -2.43 12.74
C ASP A 349 -18.80 -3.88 12.67
N SER A 350 -18.45 -4.36 11.48
CA SER A 350 -17.94 -5.73 11.28
C SER A 350 -16.99 -5.85 10.10
N VAL A 351 -16.07 -6.81 10.19
CA VAL A 351 -15.19 -7.17 9.07
C VAL A 351 -15.78 -8.37 8.33
N GLU A 352 -16.04 -8.19 7.03
CA GLU A 352 -16.48 -9.28 6.16
C GLU A 352 -15.40 -10.37 6.03
N PRO A 353 -15.80 -11.63 5.74
CA PRO A 353 -14.84 -12.65 5.33
C PRO A 353 -13.99 -12.16 4.15
N LEU A 354 -12.68 -12.23 4.30
CA LEU A 354 -11.73 -11.83 3.26
C LEU A 354 -11.74 -12.84 2.13
N ARG A 355 -11.99 -12.38 0.91
CA ARG A 355 -12.20 -13.23 -0.27
C ARG A 355 -10.92 -13.88 -0.83
N ARG A 356 -9.74 -13.31 -0.58
CA ARG A 356 -8.46 -13.70 -1.20
C ARG A 356 -7.38 -14.05 -0.17
N GLY A 357 -7.81 -14.54 0.99
CA GLY A 357 -6.92 -14.57 2.14
C GLY A 357 -6.56 -13.16 2.63
N GLY A 358 -5.61 -13.10 3.56
CA GLY A 358 -5.31 -11.91 4.35
C GLY A 358 -5.76 -12.08 5.80
N ASP A 359 -5.12 -11.34 6.69
CA ASP A 359 -5.40 -11.45 8.11
C ASP A 359 -6.67 -10.67 8.47
N ARG A 360 -7.79 -11.40 8.59
CA ARG A 360 -9.10 -10.84 8.99
C ARG A 360 -9.07 -10.31 10.42
N ILE A 361 -8.22 -10.88 11.28
CA ILE A 361 -8.02 -10.42 12.65
C ILE A 361 -7.30 -9.08 12.61
N LEU A 362 -6.27 -8.92 11.76
CA LEU A 362 -5.60 -7.63 11.56
C LEU A 362 -6.56 -6.55 11.07
N GLN A 363 -7.46 -6.87 10.14
CA GLN A 363 -8.47 -5.90 9.70
C GLN A 363 -9.46 -5.53 10.80
N LEU A 364 -9.82 -6.47 11.67
CA LEU A 364 -10.68 -6.23 12.82
C LEU A 364 -10.01 -5.26 13.79
N LYS A 365 -8.71 -5.47 14.08
CA LYS A 365 -7.88 -4.58 14.90
C LYS A 365 -7.79 -3.16 14.34
N LYS A 366 -7.59 -3.03 13.01
CA LYS A 366 -7.60 -1.72 12.34
C LYS A 366 -8.95 -1.02 12.48
N LEU A 367 -10.04 -1.78 12.40
CA LEU A 367 -11.38 -1.24 12.51
C LEU A 367 -11.69 -0.80 13.95
N GLU A 368 -11.28 -1.59 14.95
CA GLU A 368 -11.38 -1.23 16.37
C GLU A 368 -10.62 0.07 16.67
N MET A 369 -9.35 0.16 16.27
CA MET A 369 -8.53 1.37 16.46
C MET A 369 -9.19 2.60 15.84
N LYS A 370 -9.70 2.48 14.61
CA LYS A 370 -10.39 3.57 13.93
C LYS A 370 -11.62 4.04 14.72
N TRP A 371 -12.36 3.12 15.34
CA TRP A 371 -13.52 3.47 16.16
C TRP A 371 -13.14 4.05 17.52
N ILE A 372 -12.08 3.55 18.18
CA ILE A 372 -11.53 4.15 19.40
C ILE A 372 -11.16 5.62 19.17
N GLN A 373 -10.41 5.90 18.11
CA GLN A 373 -10.01 7.26 17.75
C GLN A 373 -11.21 8.13 17.37
N LYS A 374 -12.11 7.59 16.54
CA LYS A 374 -13.28 8.34 16.06
C LYS A 374 -14.25 8.70 17.18
N LEU A 375 -14.38 7.87 18.21
CA LEU A 375 -15.30 8.09 19.33
C LEU A 375 -14.63 8.72 20.55
N GLY A 376 -13.31 8.83 20.56
CA GLY A 376 -12.53 9.39 21.66
C GLY A 376 -12.64 8.57 22.95
N THR A 377 -12.66 7.24 22.84
CA THR A 377 -12.90 6.36 24.02
C THR A 377 -11.66 6.03 24.84
N LEU A 378 -10.54 6.73 24.61
CA LEU A 378 -9.33 6.59 25.42
C LEU A 378 -9.46 7.29 26.76
N ASP A 379 -8.89 6.68 27.79
CA ASP A 379 -8.72 7.31 29.10
C ASP A 379 -7.94 8.63 28.97
N PRO A 380 -8.37 9.75 29.59
CA PRO A 380 -9.47 9.87 30.57
C PRO A 380 -10.87 10.11 29.96
N GLY A 381 -10.98 10.30 28.65
CA GLY A 381 -12.24 10.61 27.94
C GLY A 381 -13.16 9.40 27.65
N GLY A 382 -12.71 8.18 27.99
CA GLY A 382 -13.43 6.93 27.83
C GLY A 382 -12.78 5.80 28.61
N LEU A 383 -13.14 4.55 28.32
CA LEU A 383 -12.74 3.39 29.12
C LEU A 383 -11.58 2.58 28.52
N ASN A 384 -11.13 2.87 27.30
CA ASN A 384 -9.99 2.18 26.68
C ASN A 384 -8.68 2.73 27.28
N ARG A 385 -7.84 1.87 27.88
CA ARG A 385 -6.54 2.30 28.46
C ARG A 385 -5.47 2.52 27.40
N GLU A 386 -5.35 1.58 26.47
CA GLU A 386 -4.37 1.62 25.39
C GLU A 386 -4.99 1.01 24.13
N TYR A 387 -4.47 1.42 22.97
CA TYR A 387 -4.53 0.63 21.74
C TYR A 387 -3.10 0.40 21.28
N THR A 388 -2.82 -0.70 20.59
CA THR A 388 -1.46 -1.03 20.15
C THR A 388 -1.22 -0.53 18.71
N PRO A 389 -0.60 0.64 18.50
CA PRO A 389 -0.19 1.08 17.16
C PRO A 389 0.93 0.20 16.56
N MET A 390 1.65 -0.57 17.38
CA MET A 390 2.81 -1.39 16.99
C MET A 390 2.47 -2.63 16.14
N LEU A 391 1.19 -2.95 15.91
CA LEU A 391 0.78 -4.04 15.00
C LEU A 391 0.76 -3.61 13.53
N PHE A 392 1.21 -2.39 13.22
CA PHE A 392 0.93 -1.71 11.95
C PHE A 392 2.14 -1.04 11.29
N ILE A 393 3.37 -1.44 11.66
CA ILE A 393 4.59 -1.17 10.89
C ILE A 393 5.01 -2.44 10.15
#